data_AF-A0A2Y9C2B6-F1
#
_entry.id   AF-A0A2Y9C2B6-F1
#
_cell.length_a   1.000
_cell.length_b   1.000
_cell.length_c   1.000
_cell.angle_alpha   90.00
_cell.angle_beta   90.00
_cell.angle_gamma   90.00
#
_symmetry.space_group_name_H-M   'P 1'
#
loop_
_entity.id
_entity.type
_entity.pdbx_description
1 polymer ?
#
loop_
_entity_poly.entity_id
_entity_poly.type
_entity_poly.pdbx_seq_one_letter_code
_entity_poly.pdbx_strand_id
1 'polypeptide(L)'
;MLIYKILRPAEWKQWQVEGTFEGTPLDQADGFVHCSTREQVPGTIDRFFNGETGLVLVTLDADELAKHVEWENDFPHIYAALTLEDVVEATPYEQ
;
A
#
# COMPACT_ATOMS: atom_id res chain seq x y z
N MET A 1 -4.66 1.74 -13.39
CA MET A 1 -5.22 2.79 -12.51
C MET A 1 -4.37 2.86 -11.26
N LEU A 2 -4.07 4.06 -10.77
CA LEU A 2 -3.20 4.20 -9.60
C LEU A 2 -3.94 3.90 -8.29
N ILE A 3 -3.31 3.07 -7.47
CA ILE A 3 -3.73 2.73 -6.10
C ILE A 3 -2.55 2.96 -5.15
N TYR A 4 -2.84 3.05 -3.85
CA TYR A 4 -1.90 3.52 -2.86
C TYR A 4 -1.79 2.53 -1.70
N LYS A 5 -0.56 2.12 -1.40
CA LYS A 5 -0.20 1.49 -0.13
C LYS A 5 0.35 2.55 0.81
N ILE A 6 -0.24 2.69 1.98
CA ILE A 6 0.24 3.57 3.04
C ILE A 6 1.17 2.76 3.95
N LEU A 7 2.39 3.24 4.17
CA LEU A 7 3.38 2.59 5.01
C LEU A 7 3.99 3.57 6.01
N ARG A 8 4.42 3.06 7.15
CA ARG A 8 5.36 3.76 8.04
C ARG A 8 6.75 3.82 7.38
N PRO A 9 7.60 4.81 7.69
CA PRO A 9 8.97 4.88 7.17
C PRO A 9 9.78 3.59 7.35
N ALA A 10 9.61 2.92 8.48
CA ALA A 10 10.32 1.68 8.78
C ALA A 10 9.87 0.52 7.88
N GLU A 11 8.57 0.41 7.62
CA GLU A 11 7.98 -0.61 6.74
C GLU A 11 8.45 -0.39 5.29
N TRP A 12 8.42 0.85 4.81
CA TRP A 12 8.95 1.18 3.48
C TRP A 12 10.44 0.88 3.36
N LYS A 13 11.24 1.29 4.35
CA LYS A 13 12.68 1.02 4.36
C LYS A 13 12.97 -0.49 4.39
N GLN A 14 12.18 -1.27 5.11
CA GLN A 14 12.34 -2.72 5.16
C GLN A 14 12.08 -3.34 3.78
N TRP A 15 10.99 -2.97 3.11
CA TRP A 15 10.72 -3.41 1.73
C TRP A 15 11.88 -3.06 0.79
N GLN A 16 12.43 -1.85 0.88
CA GLN A 16 13.59 -1.46 0.06
C GLN A 16 14.83 -2.34 0.30
N VAL A 17 15.02 -2.84 1.52
CA VAL A 17 16.16 -3.72 1.88
C VAL A 17 15.91 -5.16 1.43
N GLU A 18 14.69 -5.65 1.60
CA GLU A 18 14.32 -7.03 1.28
C GLU A 18 14.05 -7.25 -0.22
N GLY A 19 13.70 -6.18 -0.94
CA GLY A 19 13.39 -6.19 -2.37
C GLY A 19 12.02 -6.79 -2.71
N THR A 20 11.40 -7.49 -1.77
CA THR A 20 10.05 -8.07 -1.86
C THR A 20 9.23 -7.64 -0.64
N PHE A 21 7.92 -7.51 -0.80
CA PHE A 21 6.98 -7.13 0.23
C PHE A 21 5.80 -8.08 0.25
N GLU A 22 5.75 -8.86 1.33
CA GLU A 22 4.68 -9.82 1.61
C GLU A 22 3.49 -9.17 2.35
N GLY A 23 3.50 -7.84 2.49
CA GLY A 23 2.53 -7.10 3.29
C GLY A 23 3.02 -6.77 4.70
N THR A 24 2.37 -5.80 5.34
CA THR A 24 2.49 -5.51 6.77
C THR A 24 1.95 -6.69 7.62
N PRO A 25 2.16 -6.71 8.95
CA PRO A 25 1.57 -7.75 9.79
C PRO A 25 0.04 -7.88 9.67
N LEU A 26 -0.66 -6.76 9.41
CA LEU A 26 -2.11 -6.78 9.18
C LEU A 26 -2.44 -7.42 7.83
N ASP A 27 -1.73 -7.03 6.76
CA ASP A 27 -1.92 -7.59 5.43
C ASP A 27 -1.70 -9.11 5.42
N GLN A 28 -0.66 -9.58 6.10
CA GLN A 28 -0.36 -11.02 6.22
C GLN A 28 -1.42 -11.77 7.03
N ALA A 29 -1.98 -11.15 8.07
CA ALA A 29 -3.05 -11.74 8.87
C ALA A 29 -4.36 -11.86 8.08
N ASP A 30 -4.66 -10.87 7.24
CA ASP A 30 -5.87 -10.83 6.43
C ASP A 30 -5.71 -11.58 5.08
N GLY A 31 -4.47 -11.82 4.66
CA GLY A 31 -4.13 -12.64 3.48
C GLY A 31 -3.96 -11.86 2.18
N PHE A 32 -3.95 -10.54 2.22
CA PHE A 32 -3.78 -9.66 1.06
C PHE A 32 -3.21 -8.30 1.47
N VAL A 33 -2.56 -7.60 0.53
CA VAL A 33 -2.06 -6.24 0.76
C VAL A 33 -3.20 -5.24 0.60
N HIS A 34 -3.53 -4.53 1.68
CA HIS A 34 -4.53 -3.46 1.67
C HIS A 34 -4.00 -2.25 0.90
N CYS A 35 -4.71 -1.83 -0.13
CA CYS A 35 -4.47 -0.58 -0.81
C CYS A 35 -5.70 0.34 -0.71
N SER A 36 -5.55 1.57 -1.19
CA SER A 36 -6.61 2.57 -1.23
C SER A 36 -6.57 3.29 -2.58
N THR A 37 -7.72 3.77 -3.03
CA THR A 37 -7.77 4.81 -4.06
C THR A 37 -7.29 6.15 -3.50
N ARG A 38 -7.06 7.14 -4.37
CA ARG A 38 -6.62 8.48 -3.95
C ARG A 38 -7.60 9.11 -2.97
N GLU A 39 -8.89 8.93 -3.21
CA GLU A 39 -10.00 9.48 -2.42
C GLU A 39 -10.15 8.79 -1.07
N GLN A 40 -9.73 7.52 -0.97
CA GLN A 40 -9.79 6.74 0.27
C GLN A 40 -8.61 7.01 1.22
N VAL A 41 -7.45 7.45 0.70
CA VAL A 41 -6.22 7.64 1.49
C VAL A 41 -6.45 8.44 2.79
N PRO A 42 -7.10 9.62 2.81
CA PRO A 42 -7.29 10.37 4.04
C PRO A 42 -8.08 9.57 5.10
N GLY A 43 -9.17 8.91 4.70
CA GLY A 43 -9.99 8.11 5.62
C GLY A 43 -9.27 6.85 6.13
N THR A 44 -8.43 6.23 5.30
CA THR A 44 -7.57 5.11 5.72
C THR A 44 -6.55 5.58 6.76
N ILE A 45 -5.92 6.74 6.55
CA ILE A 45 -4.96 7.33 7.50
C ILE A 45 -5.62 7.66 8.83
N ASP A 46 -6.77 8.33 8.81
CA ASP A 46 -7.52 8.68 10.02
C ASP A 46 -7.91 7.45 10.85
N ARG A 47 -8.23 6.33 10.19
CA ARG A 47 -8.67 5.11 10.84
C ARG A 47 -7.53 4.24 11.39
N PHE A 48 -6.44 4.10 10.63
CA PHE A 48 -5.40 3.10 10.92
C PHE A 48 -4.05 3.68 11.34
N PHE A 49 -3.80 4.96 11.07
CA PHE A 49 -2.52 5.63 11.29
C PHE A 49 -2.68 6.90 12.12
N ASN A 50 -3.71 6.96 12.97
CA ASN A 50 -4.09 8.15 13.72
C ASN A 50 -2.91 8.74 14.52
N GLY A 51 -2.56 10.00 14.22
CA GLY A 51 -1.48 10.75 14.86
C GLY A 51 -0.08 10.39 14.37
N GLU A 52 0.06 9.50 13.39
CA GLU A 52 1.36 9.18 12.79
C GLU A 52 1.75 10.20 11.74
N THR A 53 3.05 10.52 11.71
CA THR A 53 3.64 11.51 10.81
C THR A 53 4.73 10.87 9.97
N GLY A 54 4.97 11.43 8.78
CA GLY A 54 6.00 10.92 7.88
C GLY A 54 5.60 9.59 7.22
N LEU A 55 4.30 9.30 7.12
CA LEU A 55 3.81 8.17 6.35
C LEU A 55 4.30 8.28 4.90
N VAL A 56 4.48 7.13 4.27
CA VAL A 56 4.89 7.02 2.87
C VAL A 56 3.69 6.51 2.07
N LEU A 57 3.34 7.22 1.01
CA LEU A 57 2.43 6.72 -0.01
C LEU A 57 3.23 6.03 -1.11
N VAL A 58 3.12 4.71 -1.16
CA VAL A 58 3.63 3.91 -2.27
C VAL A 58 2.52 3.79 -3.31
N THR A 59 2.77 4.34 -4.48
CA THR A 59 1.87 4.32 -5.64
C THR A 59 2.16 3.10 -6.48
N LEU A 60 1.10 2.35 -6.80
CA LEU A 60 1.14 1.13 -7.62
C LEU A 60 0.17 1.28 -8.78
N ASP A 61 0.43 0.62 -9.91
CA ASP A 61 -0.52 0.55 -11.02
C ASP A 61 -1.34 -0.76 -10.95
N ALA A 62 -2.61 -0.63 -10.62
CA ALA A 62 -3.54 -1.76 -10.56
C ALA A 62 -3.73 -2.45 -11.92
N ASP A 63 -3.54 -1.73 -13.04
CA ASP A 63 -3.71 -2.33 -14.38
C ASP A 63 -2.51 -3.21 -14.76
N GLU A 64 -1.31 -2.90 -14.24
CA GLU A 64 -0.12 -3.73 -14.43
C GLU A 64 -0.16 -4.98 -13.53
N LEU A 65 -0.65 -4.82 -12.29
CA LEU A 65 -0.84 -5.92 -11.34
C LEU A 65 -2.04 -6.81 -11.70
N ALA A 66 -3.02 -6.27 -12.44
CA ALA A 66 -4.16 -6.92 -13.06
C ALA A 66 -4.76 -8.08 -12.24
N LYS A 67 -4.43 -9.33 -12.61
CA LYS A 67 -4.98 -10.57 -12.04
C LYS A 67 -4.73 -10.76 -10.54
N HIS A 68 -3.87 -9.94 -9.95
CA HIS A 68 -3.57 -9.96 -8.52
C HIS A 68 -4.40 -8.94 -7.74
N VAL A 69 -5.16 -8.07 -8.41
CA VAL A 69 -5.98 -7.04 -7.76
C VAL A 69 -7.44 -7.48 -7.74
N GLU A 70 -8.03 -7.54 -6.55
CA GLU A 70 -9.48 -7.69 -6.39
C GLU A 70 -10.06 -6.45 -5.69
N TRP A 71 -11.31 -6.13 -6.01
CA TRP A 71 -12.02 -4.98 -5.48
C TRP A 71 -13.10 -5.45 -4.51
N GLU A 72 -12.94 -5.14 -3.23
CA GLU A 72 -13.84 -5.57 -2.17
C GLU A 72 -14.26 -4.38 -1.33
N ASN A 73 -15.59 -4.14 -1.22
CA ASN A 73 -16.14 -2.95 -0.56
C ASN A 73 -15.54 -1.63 -1.07
N ASP A 74 -15.32 -1.54 -2.39
CA ASP A 74 -14.69 -0.42 -3.09
C ASP A 74 -13.19 -0.21 -2.78
N PHE A 75 -12.53 -1.08 -2.02
CA PHE A 75 -11.09 -1.03 -1.78
C PHE A 75 -10.33 -2.02 -2.68
N PRO A 76 -9.16 -1.62 -3.23
CA PRO A 76 -8.27 -2.53 -3.94
C PRO A 76 -7.44 -3.37 -2.97
N HIS A 77 -7.46 -4.68 -3.14
CA HIS A 77 -6.64 -5.64 -2.40
C HIS A 77 -5.73 -6.40 -3.36
N ILE A 78 -4.45 -6.54 -2.99
CA ILE A 78 -3.47 -7.26 -3.81
C ILE A 78 -3.16 -8.63 -3.20
N TYR A 79 -3.47 -9.69 -3.96
CA TYR A 79 -3.26 -11.10 -3.62
C TYR A 79 -1.94 -11.62 -4.20
N ALA A 80 -0.85 -10.89 -3.94
CA ALA A 80 0.51 -11.26 -4.33
C ALA A 80 1.53 -10.50 -3.50
N ALA A 81 2.74 -11.08 -3.40
CA ALA A 81 3.91 -10.34 -2.98
C ALA A 81 4.27 -9.27 -4.02
N LEU A 82 4.75 -8.13 -3.55
CA LEU A 82 5.14 -7.00 -4.41
C LEU A 82 6.67 -6.84 -4.42
N THR A 83 7.21 -6.44 -5.56
CA THR A 83 8.62 -6.08 -5.73
C THR A 83 8.77 -4.57 -5.85
N LEU A 84 10.00 -4.08 -5.80
CA LEU A 84 10.28 -2.67 -6.06
C LEU A 84 10.00 -2.25 -7.52
N GLU A 85 9.90 -3.21 -8.45
CA GLU A 85 9.53 -2.93 -9.85
C GLU A 85 8.04 -2.62 -10.00
N ASP A 86 7.20 -3.08 -9.07
CA ASP A 86 5.76 -2.78 -9.05
C ASP A 86 5.47 -1.36 -8.52
N VAL A 87 6.49 -0.68 -7.96
CA VAL A 87 6.36 0.66 -7.39
C VAL A 87 6.53 1.72 -8.48
N VAL A 88 5.45 2.45 -8.76
CA VAL A 88 5.45 3.59 -9.69
C VAL A 88 6.18 4.78 -9.04
N GLU A 89 5.84 5.08 -7.78
CA GLU A 89 6.43 6.18 -7.03
C GLU A 89 6.25 5.95 -5.53
N ALA A 90 7.18 6.43 -4.70
CA ALA A 90 7.00 6.50 -3.25
C ALA A 90 7.24 7.94 -2.76
N THR A 91 6.20 8.57 -2.19
CA THR A 91 6.26 9.97 -1.72
C THR A 91 5.91 10.08 -0.24
N PRO A 92 6.49 11.05 0.50
CA PRO A 92 5.97 11.42 1.81
C PRO A 92 4.51 11.85 1.71
N TYR A 93 3.68 11.40 2.65
CA TYR A 93 2.33 11.92 2.81
C TYR A 93 2.40 13.23 3.58
N GLU A 94 2.12 14.33 2.88
CA GLU A 94 1.92 15.65 3.45
C GLU A 94 0.42 15.97 3.41
N GLN A 95 -0.16 16.32 4.56
CA GLN A 95 -1.57 16.72 4.67
C GLN A 95 -1.81 18.11 4.07
#